data_AF-A0A0C9VRL0-F1
#
_entry.id   AF-A0A0C9VRL0-F1
#
_cell.length_a   1.000
_cell.length_b   1.000
_cell.length_c   1.000
_cell.angle_alpha   90.00
_cell.angle_beta   90.00
_cell.angle_gamma   90.00
#
_symmetry.space_group_name_H-M   'P 1'
#
loop_
_entity.id
_entity.type
_entity.pdbx_description
1 polymer ?
#
loop_
_entity_poly.entity_id
_entity_poly.type
_entity_poly.pdbx_seq_one_letter_code
_entity_poly.pdbx_strand_id
1 'polypeptide(L)'
;MKFLALSSLLLSAVVGVVADSGIATFNNYDAQGGVACPGFPSSNNQGNGIYAAALGDLSPLWTGPKCAGSINGSNCNGSGGCINCTGPSCSGEGQCGNCFSITCAGSADGETSGSCSGQSVKVKVVDACPSSHPENYCKLSQFGGNVPANQCCEAAGVNAFDIATSAQSILSSYKYNININIQAVSC
;
A
#
# COMPACT_ATOMS: atom_id res chain seq x y z
N MET A 1 40.03 -42.68 34.55
CA MET A 1 38.74 -42.34 33.93
C MET A 1 38.84 -40.93 33.39
N LYS A 2 38.89 -40.75 32.07
CA LYS A 2 38.97 -39.43 31.42
C LYS A 2 37.56 -38.98 31.03
N PHE A 3 37.07 -37.90 31.61
CA PHE A 3 35.81 -37.27 31.23
C PHE A 3 36.02 -36.47 29.94
N LEU A 4 35.31 -36.84 28.86
CA LEU A 4 35.17 -36.00 27.68
C LEU A 4 34.11 -34.92 27.97
N ALA A 5 34.49 -33.65 27.84
CA ALA A 5 33.57 -32.53 27.84
C ALA A 5 32.94 -32.40 26.43
N LEU A 6 31.65 -32.65 26.31
CA LEU A 6 30.86 -32.30 25.13
C LEU A 6 30.62 -30.79 25.13
N SER A 7 31.23 -30.06 24.20
CA SER A 7 30.83 -28.68 23.89
C SER A 7 29.57 -28.70 23.05
N SER A 8 28.45 -28.24 23.62
CA SER A 8 27.20 -28.02 22.90
C SER A 8 27.31 -26.72 22.08
N LEU A 9 27.41 -26.85 20.75
CA LEU A 9 27.18 -25.72 19.83
C LEU A 9 25.69 -25.37 19.85
N LEU A 10 25.36 -24.19 20.37
CA LEU A 10 24.04 -23.57 20.23
C LEU A 10 23.91 -22.98 18.81
N LEU A 11 23.21 -23.70 17.95
CA LEU A 11 22.81 -23.22 16.63
C LEU A 11 21.62 -22.25 16.82
N SER A 12 21.87 -20.94 16.72
CA SER A 12 20.80 -19.94 16.73
C SER A 12 20.02 -20.02 15.42
N ALA A 13 18.78 -20.50 15.47
CA ALA A 13 17.87 -20.46 14.35
C ALA A 13 17.46 -19.01 14.07
N VAL A 14 17.92 -18.45 12.96
CA VAL A 14 17.41 -17.17 12.44
C VAL A 14 16.02 -17.47 11.90
N VAL A 15 14.99 -17.12 12.66
CA VAL A 15 13.61 -17.16 12.17
C VAL A 15 13.47 -16.07 11.12
N GLY A 16 13.53 -16.45 9.84
CA GLY A 16 13.25 -15.53 8.75
C GLY A 16 11.80 -15.06 8.86
N VAL A 17 11.58 -13.77 9.10
CA VAL A 17 10.25 -13.17 8.97
C VAL A 17 9.91 -13.16 7.49
N VAL A 18 8.87 -13.90 7.10
CA VAL A 18 8.35 -13.85 5.74
C VAL A 18 7.60 -12.52 5.61
N ALA A 19 8.15 -11.60 4.82
CA ALA A 19 7.46 -10.37 4.48
C ALA A 19 6.30 -10.68 3.53
N ASP A 20 5.14 -10.08 3.77
CA ASP A 20 4.03 -10.14 2.81
C ASP A 20 4.41 -9.37 1.54
N SER A 21 3.85 -9.77 0.40
CA SER A 21 4.04 -9.06 -0.86
C SER A 21 2.83 -8.22 -1.22
N GLY A 22 3.05 -7.18 -2.02
CA GLY A 22 2.00 -6.29 -2.48
C GLY A 22 2.44 -5.37 -3.61
N ILE A 23 1.58 -4.39 -3.87
CA ILE A 23 1.82 -3.31 -4.83
C ILE A 23 1.75 -1.98 -4.09
N ALA A 24 2.69 -1.08 -4.38
CA ALA A 24 2.58 0.32 -4.00
C ALA A 24 2.23 1.20 -5.21
N THR A 25 1.21 2.04 -5.02
CA THR A 25 0.95 3.24 -5.81
C THR A 25 1.39 4.46 -5.00
N PHE A 26 1.35 5.64 -5.64
CA PHE A 26 1.79 6.88 -5.01
C PHE A 26 0.78 8.01 -5.17
N ASN A 27 0.49 8.67 -4.04
CA ASN A 27 -0.50 9.74 -3.96
C ASN A 27 0.00 10.91 -3.11
N ASN A 28 -0.49 12.11 -3.40
CA ASN A 28 -0.15 13.32 -2.66
C ASN A 28 -1.26 13.63 -1.65
N TYR A 29 -1.05 13.22 -0.40
CA TYR A 29 -2.02 13.43 0.68
C TYR A 29 -2.16 14.91 1.06
N ASP A 30 -1.14 15.75 0.83
CA ASP A 30 -1.24 17.19 1.10
C ASP A 30 -2.23 17.90 0.16
N ALA A 31 -2.59 17.27 -0.97
CA ALA A 31 -3.54 17.80 -1.94
C ALA A 31 -4.98 17.29 -1.73
N GLN A 32 -5.21 16.43 -0.74
CA GLN A 32 -6.52 15.86 -0.46
C GLN A 32 -7.29 16.69 0.57
N GLY A 33 -8.62 16.64 0.50
CA GLY A 33 -9.50 17.34 1.44
C GLY A 33 -9.69 16.63 2.79
N GLY A 34 -9.21 15.40 2.94
CA GLY A 34 -9.41 14.54 4.11
C GLY A 34 -8.85 13.14 3.90
N VAL A 35 -9.09 12.25 4.86
CA VAL A 35 -8.75 10.82 4.81
C VAL A 35 -9.84 10.00 5.54
N ALA A 36 -9.94 8.70 5.25
CA ALA A 36 -10.94 7.81 5.82
C ALA A 36 -10.75 7.54 7.31
N CYS A 37 -9.51 7.52 7.82
CA CYS A 37 -9.26 7.23 9.23
C CYS A 37 -9.49 8.46 10.13
N PRO A 38 -10.44 8.40 11.10
CA PRO A 38 -10.70 9.51 11.99
C PRO A 38 -9.48 9.89 12.83
N GLY A 39 -9.24 11.19 13.00
CA GLY A 39 -8.18 11.71 13.86
C GLY A 39 -6.79 11.78 13.22
N PHE A 40 -6.64 11.38 11.95
CA PHE A 40 -5.41 11.54 11.18
C PHE A 40 -5.50 12.71 10.19
N PRO A 41 -4.41 13.46 10.00
CA PRO A 41 -4.37 14.52 9.01
C PRO A 41 -4.16 13.97 7.60
N SER A 42 -4.75 14.63 6.61
CA SER A 42 -4.39 14.43 5.20
C SER A 42 -3.06 15.14 4.92
N SER A 43 -1.98 14.42 5.17
CA SER A 43 -0.60 14.92 5.08
C SER A 43 0.33 13.79 4.65
N ASN A 44 1.26 14.07 3.75
CA ASN A 44 2.27 13.10 3.32
C ASN A 44 3.15 12.62 4.51
N ASN A 45 3.33 13.47 5.51
CA ASN A 45 4.13 13.21 6.70
C ASN A 45 3.22 13.00 7.92
N GLN A 46 3.40 11.86 8.60
CA GLN A 46 2.67 11.45 9.79
C GLN A 46 3.50 11.55 11.09
N GLY A 47 4.61 12.30 11.04
CA GLY A 47 5.57 12.52 12.12
C GLY A 47 6.67 11.46 12.17
N ASN A 48 7.82 11.78 12.80
CA ASN A 48 8.91 10.83 13.09
C ASN A 48 9.43 10.03 11.88
N GLY A 49 9.44 10.62 10.68
CA GLY A 49 9.86 9.94 9.45
C GLY A 49 8.89 8.87 8.96
N ILE A 50 7.62 8.96 9.35
CA ILE A 50 6.54 8.05 8.94
C ILE A 50 5.73 8.71 7.83
N TYR A 51 5.52 7.99 6.73
CA TYR A 51 4.76 8.45 5.59
C TYR A 51 3.29 8.03 5.69
N ALA A 52 2.37 8.83 5.15
CA ALA A 52 0.99 8.41 5.00
C ALA A 52 0.86 7.28 3.98
N ALA A 53 -0.10 6.40 4.22
CA ALA A 53 -0.56 5.44 3.24
C ALA A 53 -2.05 5.14 3.40
N ALA A 54 -2.65 4.65 2.32
CA ALA A 54 -3.95 4.02 2.31
C ALA A 54 -3.81 2.53 2.05
N LEU A 55 -4.67 1.72 2.66
CA LEU A 55 -4.72 0.27 2.41
C LEU A 55 -5.94 -0.10 1.56
N GLY A 56 -5.74 -0.97 0.57
CA GLY A 56 -6.82 -1.49 -0.26
C GLY A 56 -7.85 -2.28 0.55
N ASP A 57 -9.14 -2.01 0.35
CA ASP A 57 -10.24 -2.67 1.09
C ASP A 57 -10.45 -4.16 0.73
N LEU A 58 -9.71 -4.65 -0.27
CA LEU A 58 -9.62 -6.06 -0.65
C LEU A 58 -8.25 -6.70 -0.30
N SER A 59 -7.38 -5.96 0.38
CA SER A 59 -6.06 -6.45 0.77
C SER A 59 -6.17 -7.59 1.79
N PRO A 60 -5.34 -8.64 1.72
CA PRO A 60 -5.23 -9.64 2.79
C PRO A 60 -4.95 -9.05 4.18
N LEU A 61 -4.21 -7.93 4.24
CA LEU A 61 -3.94 -7.19 5.48
C LEU A 61 -5.13 -6.34 5.96
N TRP A 62 -6.18 -6.15 5.15
CA TRP A 62 -7.35 -5.38 5.57
C TRP A 62 -8.07 -6.09 6.72
N THR A 63 -8.50 -5.31 7.71
CA THR A 63 -9.36 -5.79 8.80
C THR A 63 -10.57 -4.88 8.89
N GLY A 64 -11.76 -5.46 8.93
CA GLY A 64 -13.02 -4.71 8.91
C GLY A 64 -13.86 -5.05 7.68
N PRO A 65 -15.05 -4.44 7.55
CA PRO A 65 -15.85 -4.59 6.35
C PRO A 65 -15.16 -3.94 5.15
N LYS A 66 -15.46 -4.42 3.94
CA LYS A 66 -15.19 -3.67 2.71
C LYS A 66 -15.84 -2.30 2.79
N CYS A 67 -15.23 -1.27 2.21
CA CYS A 67 -15.85 0.05 2.14
C CYS A 67 -17.21 0.00 1.41
N ALA A 68 -18.18 0.77 1.90
CA ALA A 68 -19.55 0.81 1.41
C ALA A 68 -19.66 1.72 0.19
N GLY A 69 -19.54 1.14 -1.00
CA GLY A 69 -19.66 1.82 -2.28
C GLY A 69 -20.26 0.96 -3.38
N SER A 70 -20.42 1.55 -4.56
CA SER A 70 -20.94 0.87 -5.76
C SER A 70 -20.19 1.34 -7.00
N ILE A 71 -19.85 0.41 -7.89
CA ILE A 71 -19.22 0.72 -9.16
C ILE A 71 -20.28 1.26 -10.13
N ASN A 72 -20.06 2.47 -10.65
CA ASN A 72 -20.92 3.09 -11.66
C ASN A 72 -20.07 3.74 -12.76
N GLY A 73 -20.14 3.19 -13.98
CA GLY A 73 -19.38 3.70 -15.13
C GLY A 73 -19.74 5.13 -15.54
N SER A 74 -20.90 5.65 -15.15
CA SER A 74 -21.30 7.06 -15.40
C SER A 74 -20.40 8.06 -14.66
N ASN A 75 -19.69 7.61 -13.63
CA ASN A 75 -18.69 8.41 -12.92
C ASN A 75 -17.34 8.39 -13.62
N CYS A 76 -17.18 7.74 -14.78
CA CYS A 76 -15.90 7.69 -15.50
C CYS A 76 -15.93 8.62 -16.71
N ASN A 77 -14.83 9.32 -16.97
CA ASN A 77 -14.70 10.24 -18.11
C ASN A 77 -14.32 9.55 -19.43
N GLY A 78 -14.18 8.21 -19.43
CA GLY A 78 -13.75 7.43 -20.59
C GLY A 78 -12.26 7.55 -20.93
N SER A 79 -11.46 8.14 -20.04
CA SER A 79 -10.01 8.35 -20.22
C SER A 79 -9.24 8.07 -18.92
N GLY A 80 -9.73 7.12 -18.12
CA GLY A 80 -9.07 6.70 -16.88
C GLY A 80 -9.32 7.58 -15.65
N GLY A 81 -10.04 8.69 -15.80
CA GLY A 81 -10.39 9.58 -14.68
C GLY A 81 -11.86 9.48 -14.29
N CYS A 82 -12.19 10.03 -13.13
CA CYS A 82 -13.58 10.13 -12.69
C CYS A 82 -14.19 11.53 -12.81
N ILE A 83 -15.52 11.51 -12.89
CA ILE A 83 -16.42 12.65 -12.77
C ILE A 83 -17.04 12.51 -11.38
N ASN A 84 -16.97 13.58 -10.57
CA ASN A 84 -17.50 13.59 -9.21
C ASN A 84 -16.97 12.44 -8.34
N CYS A 85 -15.66 12.48 -8.06
CA CYS A 85 -14.88 11.46 -7.38
C CYS A 85 -15.14 11.38 -5.87
N THR A 86 -16.40 11.42 -5.44
CA THR A 86 -16.75 11.23 -4.03
C THR A 86 -16.52 9.78 -3.65
N GLY A 87 -15.71 9.58 -2.61
CA GLY A 87 -15.38 8.24 -2.13
C GLY A 87 -16.48 7.60 -1.29
N PRO A 88 -16.50 6.25 -1.22
CA PRO A 88 -17.40 5.51 -0.34
C PRO A 88 -17.03 5.69 1.14
N SER A 89 -17.94 5.30 2.03
CA SER A 89 -17.64 5.23 3.47
C SER A 89 -16.84 3.97 3.80
N CYS A 90 -15.73 4.12 4.53
CA CYS A 90 -14.91 3.01 5.03
C CYS A 90 -15.07 2.81 6.55
N SER A 91 -16.30 2.97 7.04
CA SER A 91 -16.61 2.79 8.46
C SER A 91 -16.22 1.40 8.94
N GLY A 92 -15.36 1.33 9.96
CA GLY A 92 -14.88 0.07 10.53
C GLY A 92 -13.56 -0.44 9.93
N GLU A 93 -12.84 0.39 9.15
CA GLU A 93 -11.44 0.13 8.81
C GLU A 93 -10.61 -0.04 10.10
N GLY A 94 -10.14 -1.26 10.32
CA GLY A 94 -9.40 -1.64 11.53
C GLY A 94 -7.89 -1.44 11.43
N GLN A 95 -7.38 -1.02 10.27
CA GLN A 95 -5.95 -0.79 10.07
C GLN A 95 -5.52 0.66 10.35
N CYS A 96 -6.46 1.56 10.60
CA CYS A 96 -6.18 2.95 10.92
C CYS A 96 -5.18 3.11 12.07
N GLY A 97 -4.08 3.80 11.78
CA GLY A 97 -3.00 4.07 12.72
C GLY A 97 -1.91 3.00 12.80
N ASN A 98 -2.09 1.82 12.19
CA ASN A 98 -1.05 0.78 12.16
C ASN A 98 0.08 1.16 11.20
N CYS A 99 1.30 0.73 11.53
CA CYS A 99 2.49 1.01 10.74
C CYS A 99 3.08 -0.23 10.07
N PHE A 100 3.63 -0.02 8.88
CA PHE A 100 4.29 -1.04 8.09
C PHE A 100 5.64 -0.53 7.59
N SER A 101 6.65 -1.40 7.60
CA SER A 101 7.90 -1.18 6.88
C SER A 101 7.73 -1.71 5.46
N ILE A 102 7.98 -0.84 4.48
CA ILE A 102 7.82 -1.12 3.06
C ILE A 102 9.19 -1.05 2.39
N THR A 103 9.51 -2.05 1.57
CA THR A 103 10.72 -2.07 0.73
C THR A 103 10.33 -2.36 -0.72
N CYS A 104 10.97 -1.71 -1.68
CA CYS A 104 10.80 -2.02 -3.09
C CYS A 104 11.32 -3.43 -3.42
N ALA A 105 10.51 -4.21 -4.16
CA ALA A 105 10.85 -5.55 -4.65
C ALA A 105 11.02 -5.60 -6.19
N GLY A 106 10.59 -4.57 -6.90
CA GLY A 106 10.79 -4.42 -8.35
C GLY A 106 9.77 -3.47 -8.97
N SER A 107 9.86 -3.25 -10.28
CA SER A 107 8.80 -2.55 -11.03
C SER A 107 7.55 -3.45 -11.14
N ALA A 108 6.36 -2.86 -11.00
CA ALA A 108 5.09 -3.57 -11.19
C ALA A 108 4.68 -3.70 -12.66
N ASP A 109 5.22 -2.88 -13.54
CA ASP A 109 4.88 -2.77 -14.97
C ASP A 109 5.97 -3.32 -15.91
N GLY A 110 7.08 -3.82 -15.36
CA GLY A 110 8.22 -4.33 -16.13
C GLY A 110 9.17 -3.24 -16.62
N GLU A 111 9.09 -2.02 -16.09
CA GLU A 111 10.09 -0.97 -16.30
C GLU A 111 11.50 -1.49 -15.95
N THR A 112 12.46 -1.23 -16.85
CA THR A 112 13.86 -1.64 -16.69
C THR A 112 14.83 -0.48 -16.50
N SER A 113 14.39 0.77 -16.67
CA SER A 113 15.24 1.97 -16.55
C SER A 113 15.49 2.40 -15.10
N GLY A 114 14.64 1.99 -14.17
CA GLY A 114 14.76 2.27 -12.74
C GLY A 114 15.30 1.08 -11.96
N SER A 115 15.49 1.28 -10.66
CA SER A 115 15.85 0.24 -9.72
C SER A 115 15.25 0.50 -8.33
N CYS A 116 15.10 -0.56 -7.55
CA CYS A 116 14.89 -0.44 -6.11
C CYS A 116 16.16 0.10 -5.45
N SER A 117 15.99 0.99 -4.47
CA SER A 117 17.12 1.56 -3.71
C SER A 117 17.71 0.58 -2.69
N GLY A 118 16.94 -0.45 -2.31
CA GLY A 118 17.23 -1.34 -1.17
C GLY A 118 16.89 -0.74 0.19
N GLN A 119 16.37 0.49 0.24
CA GLN A 119 15.95 1.13 1.49
C GLN A 119 14.50 0.79 1.82
N SER A 120 14.18 0.83 3.11
CA SER A 120 12.82 0.70 3.62
C SER A 120 12.28 2.05 4.08
N VAL A 121 10.97 2.25 3.93
CA VAL A 121 10.25 3.37 4.52
C VAL A 121 9.22 2.85 5.52
N LYS A 122 8.96 3.61 6.59
CA LYS A 122 7.84 3.33 7.48
C LYS A 122 6.62 4.10 6.99
N VAL A 123 5.52 3.41 6.78
CA VAL A 123 4.22 4.01 6.44
C VAL A 123 3.24 3.81 7.58
N LYS A 124 2.26 4.69 7.70
CA LYS A 124 1.10 4.56 8.60
C LYS A 124 -0.17 4.59 7.77
N VAL A 125 -1.05 3.63 8.01
CA VAL A 125 -2.38 3.61 7.38
C VAL A 125 -3.21 4.73 8.00
N VAL A 126 -3.55 5.73 7.20
CA VAL A 126 -4.38 6.88 7.60
C VAL A 126 -5.58 7.06 6.71
N ASP A 127 -5.69 6.28 5.65
CA ASP A 127 -6.75 6.35 4.68
C ASP A 127 -7.07 4.95 4.14
N ALA A 128 -8.17 4.84 3.40
CA ALA A 128 -8.56 3.63 2.70
C ALA A 128 -8.36 3.81 1.20
N CYS A 129 -8.06 2.71 0.50
CA CYS A 129 -8.07 2.68 -0.97
C CYS A 129 -9.21 1.76 -1.45
N PRO A 130 -10.44 2.29 -1.62
CA PRO A 130 -11.60 1.44 -1.83
C PRO A 130 -11.68 0.92 -3.27
N SER A 131 -11.93 -0.38 -3.44
CA SER A 131 -12.26 -1.01 -4.73
C SER A 131 -13.64 -0.60 -5.31
N SER A 132 -14.25 0.43 -4.74
CA SER A 132 -15.52 0.99 -5.22
C SER A 132 -15.47 2.51 -5.29
N HIS A 133 -14.26 3.08 -5.18
CA HIS A 133 -14.03 4.50 -5.39
C HIS A 133 -13.92 4.77 -6.91
N PRO A 134 -14.62 5.76 -7.48
CA PRO A 134 -14.55 6.08 -8.92
C PRO A 134 -13.12 6.29 -9.43
N GLU A 135 -12.30 7.02 -8.68
CA GLU A 135 -10.88 7.23 -8.99
C GLU A 135 -10.07 5.92 -9.12
N ASN A 136 -10.54 4.81 -8.55
CA ASN A 136 -9.87 3.52 -8.59
C ASN A 136 -10.40 2.66 -9.74
N TYR A 137 -11.70 2.39 -9.79
CA TYR A 137 -12.25 1.54 -10.84
C TYR A 137 -12.22 2.21 -12.22
N CYS A 138 -12.32 3.54 -12.34
CA CYS A 138 -12.32 4.21 -13.66
C CYS A 138 -10.98 4.10 -14.39
N LYS A 139 -9.89 3.77 -13.68
CA LYS A 139 -8.56 3.53 -14.26
C LYS A 139 -8.47 2.18 -15.00
N LEU A 140 -9.44 1.29 -14.82
CA LEU A 140 -9.50 0.01 -15.51
C LEU A 140 -9.88 0.18 -16.99
N SER A 141 -9.41 -0.75 -17.83
CA SER A 141 -9.66 -0.73 -19.27
C SER A 141 -11.12 -0.76 -19.67
N GLN A 142 -11.96 -1.46 -18.90
CA GLN A 142 -13.41 -1.50 -19.12
C GLN A 142 -14.11 -0.14 -18.95
N PHE A 143 -13.44 0.85 -18.35
CA PHE A 143 -13.94 2.21 -18.15
C PHE A 143 -13.13 3.29 -18.90
N GLY A 144 -12.28 2.87 -19.85
CA GLY A 144 -11.48 3.77 -20.69
C GLY A 144 -10.11 4.16 -20.10
N GLY A 145 -9.72 3.57 -18.97
CA GLY A 145 -8.35 3.66 -18.47
C GLY A 145 -7.42 2.59 -19.06
N ASN A 146 -6.22 2.47 -18.51
CA ASN A 146 -5.22 1.49 -18.94
C ASN A 146 -4.39 0.92 -17.78
N VAL A 147 -4.81 1.16 -16.53
CA VAL A 147 -4.08 0.71 -15.36
C VAL A 147 -4.56 -0.70 -14.97
N PRO A 148 -3.64 -1.65 -14.72
CA PRO A 148 -3.99 -2.97 -14.22
C PRO A 148 -4.77 -2.92 -12.90
N ALA A 149 -5.70 -3.85 -12.69
CA ALA A 149 -6.55 -3.87 -11.49
C ALA A 149 -5.77 -4.00 -10.17
N ASN A 150 -4.65 -4.73 -10.19
CA ASN A 150 -3.75 -4.85 -9.03
C ASN A 150 -2.98 -3.57 -8.68
N GLN A 151 -3.10 -2.53 -9.52
CA GLN A 151 -2.50 -1.21 -9.30
C GLN A 151 -3.56 -0.12 -9.05
N CYS A 152 -4.82 -0.51 -8.83
CA CYS A 152 -5.93 0.41 -8.54
C CYS A 152 -6.66 0.06 -7.24
N CYS A 153 -6.08 -0.77 -6.37
CA CYS A 153 -6.77 -1.32 -5.18
C CYS A 153 -8.01 -2.19 -5.47
N GLU A 154 -8.19 -2.60 -6.72
CA GLU A 154 -9.35 -3.38 -7.21
C GLU A 154 -9.10 -4.91 -7.19
N ALA A 155 -7.85 -5.35 -7.05
CA ALA A 155 -7.52 -6.77 -7.08
C ALA A 155 -7.70 -7.43 -5.70
N ALA A 156 -8.62 -8.39 -5.62
CA ALA A 156 -8.77 -9.23 -4.44
C ALA A 156 -7.52 -10.07 -4.18
N GLY A 157 -7.12 -10.17 -2.91
CA GLY A 157 -5.98 -10.99 -2.50
C GLY A 157 -4.60 -10.36 -2.74
N VAL A 158 -4.55 -9.10 -3.20
CA VAL A 158 -3.31 -8.32 -3.34
C VAL A 158 -3.28 -7.26 -2.25
N ASN A 159 -2.19 -7.19 -1.48
CA ASN A 159 -1.98 -6.06 -0.59
C ASN A 159 -1.68 -4.82 -1.43
N ALA A 160 -2.59 -3.85 -1.44
CA ALA A 160 -2.44 -2.61 -2.19
C ALA A 160 -2.21 -1.45 -1.20
N PHE A 161 -1.06 -0.81 -1.29
CA PHE A 161 -0.73 0.38 -0.52
C PHE A 161 -0.68 1.60 -1.45
N ASP A 162 -1.45 2.63 -1.16
CA ASP A 162 -1.30 3.93 -1.81
C ASP A 162 -0.46 4.84 -0.92
N ILE A 163 0.83 4.98 -1.21
CA ILE A 163 1.82 5.59 -0.30
C ILE A 163 2.02 7.06 -0.65
N ALA A 164 2.33 7.90 0.33
CA ALA A 164 2.73 9.28 0.08
C ALA A 164 3.84 9.36 -0.99
N THR A 165 3.63 10.17 -2.03
CA THR A 165 4.59 10.40 -3.14
C THR A 165 5.99 10.75 -2.67
N SER A 166 6.13 11.44 -1.54
CA SER A 166 7.43 11.77 -0.93
C SER A 166 8.28 10.55 -0.55
N ALA A 167 7.68 9.36 -0.41
CA ALA A 167 8.40 8.13 -0.12
C ALA A 167 8.98 7.45 -1.38
N GLN A 168 8.46 7.78 -2.58
CA GLN A 168 8.80 7.06 -3.81
C GLN A 168 10.29 7.10 -4.11
N SER A 169 10.91 8.29 -4.07
CA SER A 169 12.34 8.46 -4.37
C SER A 169 13.27 7.78 -3.34
N ILE A 170 12.75 7.45 -2.16
CA ILE A 170 13.50 6.69 -1.15
C ILE A 170 13.44 5.20 -1.49
N LEU A 171 12.28 4.71 -1.96
CA LEU A 171 12.05 3.31 -2.30
C LEU A 171 12.69 2.90 -3.63
N SER A 172 12.61 3.75 -4.66
CA SER A 172 13.04 3.40 -6.00
C SER A 172 13.28 4.63 -6.89
N SER A 173 13.90 4.39 -8.04
CA SER A 173 13.96 5.32 -9.17
C SER A 173 12.97 4.97 -10.29
N TYR A 174 12.10 3.96 -10.09
CA TYR A 174 11.05 3.61 -11.04
C TYR A 174 10.04 4.76 -11.15
N LYS A 175 9.57 5.01 -12.37
CA LYS A 175 8.58 6.05 -12.67
C LYS A 175 7.17 5.65 -12.26
N TYR A 176 6.88 4.36 -12.34
CA TYR A 176 5.55 3.80 -12.13
C TYR A 176 5.45 3.03 -10.81
N ASN A 177 4.32 2.34 -10.64
CA ASN A 177 4.02 1.54 -9.46
C ASN A 177 5.05 0.42 -9.27
N ILE A 178 5.23 0.02 -8.02
CA ILE A 178 6.27 -0.95 -7.66
C ILE A 178 5.68 -2.15 -6.94
N ASN A 179 6.31 -3.30 -7.13
CA ASN A 179 6.15 -4.44 -6.23
C ASN A 179 6.83 -4.11 -4.91
N ILE A 180 6.22 -4.51 -3.79
CA ILE A 180 6.73 -4.22 -2.45
C ILE A 180 6.77 -5.47 -1.57
N ASN A 181 7.72 -5.47 -0.63
CA ASN A 181 7.72 -6.32 0.55
C ASN A 181 7.18 -5.52 1.73
N ILE A 182 6.35 -6.14 2.56
CA ILE A 182 5.60 -5.53 3.64
C ILE A 182 5.90 -6.25 4.94
N GLN A 183 6.16 -5.49 6.00
CA GLN A 183 6.32 -6.02 7.35
C GLN A 183 5.58 -5.12 8.34
N ALA A 184 4.70 -5.68 9.16
CA ALA A 184 4.10 -4.95 10.27
C ALA A 184 5.18 -4.52 11.29
N VAL A 185 5.14 -3.25 11.71
CA VAL A 185 6.10 -2.67 12.66
C VAL A 185 5.39 -1.73 13.64
N SER A 186 6.05 -1.38 14.74
CA SER A 186 5.56 -0.30 15.58
C SER A 186 5.66 1.03 14.85
N CYS A 187 4.65 1.89 15.05
CA CYS A 187 4.84 3.32 14.92
C CYS A 187 5.81 3.77 16.03
#